data_AF-A0A239G7F9-F1
#
_entry.id   AF-A0A239G7F9-F1
#
_cell.length_a   1.000
_cell.length_b   1.000
_cell.length_c   1.000
_cell.angle_alpha   90.00
_cell.angle_beta   90.00
_cell.angle_gamma   90.00
#
_symmetry.space_group_name_H-M   'P 1'
#
loop_
_entity.id
_entity.type
_entity.pdbx_description
1 polymer ?
#
loop_
_entity_poly.entity_id
_entity_poly.type
_entity_poly.pdbx_seq_one_letter_code
_entity_poly.pdbx_strand_id
1 'polypeptide(L)' 'MSKLLSILLLLILVTGVGGFAFLATWDMPAPSQPVERVIPNDRFG' A
#
# COMPACT_ATOMS: atom_id res chain seq x y z
N MET A 1 21.43 5.63 22.42
CA MET A 1 20.83 5.26 21.12
C MET A 1 21.49 6.11 20.04
N SER A 2 21.97 5.52 18.93
CA SER A 2 22.47 6.36 17.83
C SER A 2 21.29 7.18 17.28
N LYS A 3 21.53 8.42 16.85
CA LYS A 3 20.50 9.29 16.25
C LYS A 3 19.76 8.59 15.12
N LEU A 4 20.51 7.81 14.32
CA LEU A 4 19.98 6.99 13.24
C LEU A 4 18.98 5.94 13.73
N LEU A 5 19.32 5.18 14.78
CA LEU A 5 18.41 4.18 15.35
C LEU A 5 17.12 4.82 15.86
N SER A 6 17.22 6.00 16.49
CA SER A 6 16.04 6.70 16.99
C SER A 6 15.11 7.16 15.86
N ILE A 7 15.67 7.64 14.75
CA ILE A 7 14.91 8.04 13.57
C ILE A 7 14.25 6.81 12.92
N LEU A 8 14.97 5.69 12.81
CA LEU A 8 14.44 4.46 12.23
C LEU A 8 13.24 3.93 13.03
N LEU A 9 13.35 3.92 14.36
CA LEU A 9 12.27 3.51 15.25
C LEU A 9 11.05 4.43 15.14
N LEU A 10 11.27 5.75 15.06
CA LEU A 10 10.19 6.71 14.85
C LEU A 10 9.49 6.47 13.51
N LEU A 11 10.24 6.24 12.44
CA LEU A 11 9.69 5.98 11.11
C LEU A 11 8.81 4.73 11.10
N ILE A 12 9.29 3.65 11.72
CA ILE A 12 8.53 2.39 11.86
C ILE A 12 7.25 2.64 12.64
N LEU A 13 7.32 3.39 13.75
CA LEU A 13 6.15 3.73 14.55
C LEU A 13 5.13 4.54 13.75
N VAL A 14 5.56 5.59 13.04
CA VAL A 14 4.69 6.44 12.24
C VAL A 14 4.05 5.66 11.09
N THR A 15 4.84 4.87 10.37
CA THR A 15 4.33 4.08 9.23
C THR A 15 3.43 2.94 9.70
N GLY A 16 3.77 2.30 10.81
CA GLY A 16 2.98 1.22 11.39
C GLY A 16 1.63 1.72 11.91
N VAL A 17 1.64 2.76 12.74
CA VAL A 17 0.39 3.34 13.30
C VAL A 17 -0.44 4.00 12.20
N GLY A 18 0.20 4.78 11.32
CA GLY A 18 -0.49 5.43 10.20
C GLY A 18 -1.07 4.42 9.20
N GLY A 19 -0.30 3.39 8.84
CA GLY A 19 -0.76 2.31 7.97
C GLY A 19 -1.90 1.51 8.59
N PHE A 20 -1.82 1.21 9.89
CA PHE A 20 -2.90 0.55 10.62
C PHE A 20 -4.19 1.39 10.64
N ALA A 21 -4.09 2.66 11.00
CA ALA A 21 -5.25 3.56 11.04
C ALA A 21 -5.89 3.73 9.65
N PHE A 22 -5.06 3.85 8.60
CA PHE A 22 -5.51 3.90 7.22
C PHE A 22 -6.29 2.64 6.84
N LEU A 23 -5.74 1.45 7.09
CA LEU A 23 -6.41 0.18 6.78
C LEU A 23 -7.69 -0.02 7.61
N ALA A 24 -7.70 0.43 8.87
CA ALA A 24 -8.86 0.30 9.75
C ALA A 24 -10.03 1.21 9.37
N THR A 25 -9.75 2.32 8.67
CA THR A 25 -10.77 3.34 8.32
C THR A 25 -11.10 3.40 6.84
N TRP A 26 -10.25 2.84 5.98
CA TRP A 26 -10.49 2.86 4.55
C TRP A 26 -11.51 1.80 4.15
N ASP A 27 -12.72 2.28 3.84
CA ASP A 27 -13.78 1.48 3.24
C ASP A 27 -13.47 1.27 1.75
N MET A 28 -12.82 0.16 1.41
CA MET A 28 -12.43 -0.14 0.04
C MET A 28 -13.67 -0.51 -0.77
N PRO A 29 -14.07 0.30 -1.77
CA PRO A 29 -15.28 0.01 -2.53
C PRO A 29 -15.11 -1.32 -3.28
N ALA A 30 -16.19 -2.11 -3.33
CA ALA A 30 -16.20 -3.31 -4.15
C ALA A 30 -15.91 -2.94 -5.63
N PRO A 31 -15.26 -3.82 -6.40
CA PRO A 31 -15.08 -3.62 -7.83
C PRO A 31 -16.43 -3.33 -8.49
N SER A 32 -16.60 -2.12 -9.02
CA SER A 32 -17.91 -1.66 -9.49
C SER A 32 -18.34 -2.35 -10.78
N GLN A 33 -17.36 -2.77 -11.61
CA GLN A 33 -17.59 -3.48 -12.86
C GLN A 33 -16.38 -4.36 -13.21
N PRO A 34 -16.59 -5.51 -13.88
CA PRO A 34 -15.52 -6.23 -14.54
C PRO A 34 -14.82 -5.34 -15.57
N VAL A 35 -13.48 -5.34 -15.58
CA VAL A 35 -12.69 -4.60 -16.57
C VAL A 35 -12.08 -5.59 -17.55
N GLU A 36 -12.62 -5.63 -18.76
CA GLU A 36 -12.01 -6.39 -19.86
C GLU A 36 -10.88 -5.56 -20.49
N ARG A 37 -9.70 -6.16 -20.63
CA ARG A 37 -8.54 -5.56 -21.29
C ARG A 37 -8.13 -6.47 -22.43
N VAL A 38 -8.03 -5.93 -23.64
CA VAL A 38 -7.36 -6.62 -24.75
C VAL A 38 -5.87 -6.62 -24.45
N ILE A 39 -5.28 -7.80 -24.28
CA ILE A 39 -3.83 -7.93 -24.14
C ILE A 39 -3.23 -7.94 -25.55
N PRO A 40 -2.32 -7.01 -25.88
CA PRO A 40 -1.65 -6.99 -27.18
C PRO A 40 -0.88 -8.29 -27.43
N ASN A 41 -0.94 -8.81 -28.67
CA ASN A 41 -0.38 -10.12 -29.04
C ASN A 41 1.14 -10.20 -28.84
N ASP A 42 1.84 -9.07 -28.94
CA ASP A 42 3.27 -8.89 -28.67
C ASP A 42 3.68 -9.16 -27.21
N ARG A 43 2.73 -9.25 -26.28
CA ARG A 43 2.99 -9.61 -24.87
C ARG A 43 3.02 -11.10 -24.59
N PHE A 44 2.64 -11.94 -25.55
CA PHE A 44 2.54 -13.40 -25.39
C PHE A 44 3.70 -14.15 -26.06
N GLY A 45 4.85 -13.49 -26.26
CA GLY A 45 6.05 -14.05 -26.90
C GLY A 45 6.57 -15.33 -26.27
#